data_AF-A0A956JBL6-F1
#
_entry.id   AF-A0A956JBL6-F1
#
_cell.length_a   1.000
_cell.length_b   1.000
_cell.length_c   1.000
_cell.angle_alpha   90.00
_cell.angle_beta   90.00
_cell.angle_gamma   90.00
#
_symmetry.space_group_name_H-M   'P 1'
#
loop_
_entity.id
_entity.type
_entity.pdbx_description
1 polymer ?
#
loop_
_entity_poly.entity_id
_entity_poly.type
_entity_poly.pdbx_seq_one_letter_code
_entity_poly.pdbx_strand_id
1 'polypeptide(L)'
;LLDLGARAVEGELQIPVDQLSMALGSEVAADADDVARHRSDYASYVHEHLGLRTVDGAPWSVEVTALEPRAIDGAGHLVARFVAVPPPGAGTERFELRDDVVLHRVVSHRIHVFVRHDFRSARFDQPELVGVLRYQRTAIAVDRSQGSWWRGFVAVVALGVEHIEGGTDHLLFLLVLLLPVVLRPTAGRHDEPAGARASALAILKVVTAFTLGHSLTLALAATGVVTVASRPVEVLIAVSILVSAVHAVRPLFPRREAWIAAGFGLVHGLAFADRLAGVGYDGASLVLGILGFNLGIEAMQLLIVVVVAPSLVVLSTTRIYPVVRWGGALVAGLGAVGWGLERALGLPNPIGEWLDRAMDHGGWIAAALGGLALGRLAAGWRLCRAILRASPSWARSSCPPL
;
A
#
# COMPACT_ATOMS: atom_id res chain seq x y z
N LEU A 1 20.53 10.40 -8.75
CA LEU A 1 19.34 9.53 -8.56
C LEU A 1 18.66 9.36 -9.90
N LEU A 2 18.21 8.15 -10.27
CA LEU A 2 17.57 7.84 -11.55
C LEU A 2 16.19 7.21 -11.33
N ASP A 3 15.21 7.63 -12.12
CA ASP A 3 13.87 7.05 -12.18
C ASP A 3 13.63 6.50 -13.58
N LEU A 4 13.45 5.18 -13.68
CA LEU A 4 13.35 4.47 -14.94
C LEU A 4 11.88 4.30 -15.35
N GLY A 5 11.47 5.06 -16.36
CA GLY A 5 10.15 4.95 -16.98
C GLY A 5 10.17 4.11 -18.25
N ALA A 6 9.00 3.82 -18.81
CA ALA A 6 8.86 3.02 -20.02
C ALA A 6 9.40 3.73 -21.28
N ARG A 7 9.46 5.06 -21.28
CA ARG A 7 9.80 5.90 -22.45
C ARG A 7 10.91 6.91 -22.20
N ALA A 8 11.22 7.19 -20.94
CA ALA A 8 12.23 8.16 -20.56
C ALA A 8 12.84 7.73 -19.23
N VAL A 9 14.02 8.28 -18.95
CA VAL A 9 14.68 8.21 -17.66
C VAL A 9 14.75 9.61 -17.11
N GLU A 10 14.15 9.85 -15.95
CA GLU A 10 14.42 11.06 -15.20
C GLU A 10 15.60 10.86 -14.27
N GLY A 11 16.29 11.94 -13.96
CA GLY A 11 17.28 11.90 -12.92
C GLY A 11 17.42 13.21 -12.17
N GLU A 12 17.93 13.09 -10.95
CA GLU A 12 18.28 14.18 -10.06
C GLU A 12 19.77 14.08 -9.74
N LEU A 13 20.54 15.07 -10.19
CA LEU A 13 21.93 15.28 -9.80
C LEU A 13 21.95 16.16 -8.56
N GLN A 14 22.66 15.73 -7.53
CA GLN A 14 22.89 16.51 -6.32
C GLN A 14 24.36 16.87 -6.28
N ILE A 15 24.69 18.12 -6.64
CA ILE A 15 26.07 18.55 -6.85
C ILE A 15 26.47 19.47 -5.71
N PRO A 16 27.46 19.10 -4.87
CA PRO A 16 27.97 19.98 -3.83
C PRO A 16 28.52 21.28 -4.42
N VAL A 17 28.13 22.42 -3.83
CA VAL A 17 28.37 23.75 -4.38
C VAL A 17 29.86 24.13 -4.36
N ASP A 18 30.58 23.67 -3.34
CA ASP A 18 32.04 23.82 -3.25
C ASP A 18 32.75 23.10 -4.41
N GLN A 19 32.32 21.88 -4.72
CA GLN A 19 32.87 21.07 -5.80
C GLN A 19 32.50 21.64 -7.18
N LEU A 20 31.26 22.12 -7.33
CA LEU A 20 30.81 22.78 -8.54
C LEU A 20 31.57 24.08 -8.80
N SER A 21 31.83 24.88 -7.75
CA SER A 21 32.63 26.10 -7.86
C SER A 21 34.05 25.81 -8.36
N MET A 22 34.67 24.74 -7.86
CA MET A 22 35.98 24.29 -8.36
C MET A 22 35.93 23.82 -9.82
N ALA A 23 34.83 23.17 -10.22
CA ALA A 23 34.66 22.63 -11.56
C ALA A 23 34.39 23.72 -12.61
N LEU A 24 33.60 24.75 -12.25
CA LEU A 24 33.34 25.92 -13.08
C LEU A 24 34.51 26.93 -13.08
N GLY A 25 35.32 26.95 -12.02
CA GLY A 25 36.36 27.96 -11.84
C GLY A 25 35.81 29.34 -11.41
N SER A 26 34.56 29.38 -10.96
CA SER A 26 33.86 30.57 -10.46
C SER A 26 33.13 30.24 -9.16
N GLU A 27 32.92 31.23 -8.31
CA GLU A 27 32.17 31.04 -7.06
C GLU A 27 30.68 30.83 -7.38
N VAL A 28 30.14 29.70 -6.91
CA VAL A 28 28.70 29.40 -6.99
C VAL A 28 28.12 29.62 -5.60
N ALA A 29 27.14 30.50 -5.49
CA ALA A 29 26.43 30.70 -4.22
C ALA A 29 25.33 29.64 -4.03
N ALA A 30 24.71 29.18 -5.13
CA ALA A 30 23.59 28.24 -5.12
C ALA A 30 22.52 28.61 -4.08
N ASP A 31 22.17 29.88 -4.04
CA ASP A 31 20.91 30.37 -3.51
C ASP A 31 19.92 30.58 -4.67
N ALA A 32 18.67 30.94 -4.33
CA ALA A 32 17.63 31.08 -5.35
C ALA A 32 17.95 32.19 -6.37
N ASP A 33 18.62 33.25 -5.95
CA ASP A 33 18.93 34.41 -6.79
C ASP A 33 20.12 34.13 -7.72
N ASP A 34 21.13 33.40 -7.26
CA ASP A 34 22.25 32.92 -8.08
C ASP A 34 21.77 31.93 -9.14
N VAL A 35 20.98 30.92 -8.74
CA VAL A 35 20.45 29.92 -9.67
C VAL A 35 19.52 30.58 -10.70
N ALA A 36 18.72 31.57 -10.32
CA ALA A 36 17.87 32.29 -11.26
C ALA A 36 18.69 33.12 -12.28
N ARG A 37 19.77 33.77 -11.83
CA ARG A 37 20.64 34.59 -12.71
C ARG A 37 21.46 33.75 -13.69
N HIS A 38 22.01 32.63 -13.24
CA HIS A 38 22.93 31.78 -14.01
C HIS A 38 22.28 30.50 -14.56
N ARG A 39 20.94 30.44 -14.59
CA ARG A 39 20.19 29.23 -14.96
C ARG A 39 20.62 28.65 -16.33
N SER A 40 20.79 29.51 -17.33
CA SER A 40 21.20 29.08 -18.68
C SER A 40 22.58 28.46 -18.70
N ASP A 41 23.49 29.05 -17.94
CA ASP A 41 24.92 28.69 -17.95
C ASP A 41 25.11 27.38 -17.20
N TYR A 42 24.48 27.24 -16.02
CA TYR A 42 24.46 26.00 -15.27
C TYR A 42 23.77 24.87 -16.04
N ALA A 43 22.64 25.13 -16.70
CA ALA A 43 21.95 24.12 -17.50
C ALA A 43 22.79 23.65 -18.69
N SER A 44 23.42 24.58 -19.41
CA SER A 44 24.29 24.27 -20.55
C SER A 44 25.52 23.48 -20.12
N TYR A 45 26.13 23.87 -19.00
CA TYR A 45 27.26 23.17 -18.41
C TYR A 45 26.90 21.73 -18.01
N VAL A 46 25.79 21.54 -17.30
CA VAL A 46 25.30 20.19 -16.96
C VAL A 46 25.04 19.38 -18.23
N HIS A 47 24.42 19.96 -19.25
CA HIS A 47 24.17 19.29 -20.53
C HIS A 47 25.45 18.87 -21.26
N GLU A 48 26.52 19.67 -21.20
CA GLU A 48 27.82 19.32 -21.79
C GLU A 48 28.52 18.15 -21.09
N HIS A 49 28.29 18.00 -19.78
CA HIS A 49 28.99 17.03 -18.92
C HIS A 49 28.17 15.79 -18.56
N LEU A 50 26.86 15.82 -18.77
CA LEU A 50 25.94 14.71 -18.54
C LEU A 50 25.44 14.15 -19.87
N GLY A 51 25.50 12.84 -20.06
CA GLY A 51 24.97 12.21 -21.26
C GLY A 51 24.53 10.78 -21.02
N LEU A 52 23.45 10.39 -21.69
CA LEU A 52 23.02 8.99 -21.78
C LEU A 52 23.20 8.52 -23.22
N ARG A 53 23.59 7.25 -23.38
CA ARG A 53 23.73 6.61 -24.70
C ARG A 53 23.26 5.17 -24.66
N THR A 54 22.85 4.65 -25.81
CA THR A 54 22.65 3.21 -25.97
C THR A 54 23.99 2.48 -25.85
N VAL A 55 23.94 1.16 -25.62
CA VAL A 55 25.16 0.33 -25.57
C VAL A 55 25.92 0.35 -26.90
N ASP A 56 25.21 0.54 -28.01
CA ASP A 56 25.78 0.69 -29.35
C ASP A 56 26.32 2.11 -29.61
N GLY A 57 26.25 3.00 -28.63
CA GLY A 57 26.83 4.35 -28.66
C GLY A 57 25.92 5.46 -29.20
N ALA A 58 24.65 5.17 -29.54
CA ALA A 58 23.72 6.20 -30.01
C ALA A 58 23.30 7.14 -28.86
N PRO A 59 23.42 8.46 -29.01
CA PRO A 59 23.12 9.40 -27.93
C PRO A 59 21.61 9.48 -27.66
N TRP A 60 21.25 9.69 -26.40
CA TRP A 60 19.91 10.04 -25.97
C TRP A 60 19.73 11.56 -25.99
N SER A 61 18.48 12.01 -26.12
CA SER A 61 18.15 13.42 -25.90
C SER A 61 18.08 13.67 -24.41
N VAL A 62 18.90 14.58 -23.87
CA VAL A 62 18.92 14.94 -22.44
C VAL A 62 18.54 16.41 -22.28
N GLU A 63 17.49 16.68 -21.51
CA GLU A 63 17.01 18.03 -21.22
C GLU A 63 17.05 18.29 -19.71
N VAL A 64 17.69 19.38 -19.29
CA VAL A 64 17.68 19.83 -17.88
C VAL A 64 16.39 20.61 -17.64
N THR A 65 15.47 20.02 -16.87
CA THR A 65 14.12 20.55 -16.66
C THR A 65 14.05 21.51 -15.47
N ALA A 66 14.86 21.29 -14.44
CA ALA A 66 14.91 22.14 -13.25
C ALA A 66 16.32 22.27 -12.68
N LEU A 67 16.57 23.44 -12.09
CA LEU A 67 17.75 23.75 -11.30
C LEU A 67 17.26 24.43 -10.03
N GLU A 68 17.60 23.84 -8.88
CA GLU A 68 17.16 24.31 -7.57
C GLU A 68 18.30 24.26 -6.56
N PRO A 69 18.48 25.29 -5.74
CA PRO A 69 19.35 25.21 -4.58
C PRO A 69 18.72 24.34 -3.49
N ARG A 70 19.49 23.46 -2.87
CA ARG A 70 19.01 22.63 -1.75
C ARG A 70 20.10 22.41 -0.72
N ALA A 71 19.76 22.51 0.56
CA ALA A 71 20.62 22.05 1.65
C ALA A 71 20.40 20.55 1.87
N ILE A 72 21.46 19.76 1.74
CA ILE A 72 21.45 18.30 1.96
C ILE A 72 22.53 18.02 2.99
N ASP A 73 22.15 17.39 4.11
CA ASP A 73 23.03 17.11 5.25
C ASP A 73 23.80 18.35 5.77
N GLY A 74 23.17 19.53 5.71
CA GLY A 74 23.75 20.80 6.13
C GLY A 74 24.72 21.45 5.13
N ALA A 75 24.95 20.82 3.96
CA ALA A 75 25.77 21.36 2.88
C ALA A 75 24.92 21.85 1.71
N GLY A 76 25.32 22.97 1.10
CA GLY A 76 24.68 23.52 -0.09
C GLY A 76 24.93 22.64 -1.31
N HIS A 77 23.86 22.32 -2.03
CA HIS A 77 23.88 21.59 -3.29
C HIS A 77 23.11 22.35 -4.38
N LEU A 78 23.63 22.31 -5.60
CA LEU A 78 22.84 22.57 -6.79
C LEU A 78 22.17 21.26 -7.23
N VAL A 79 20.85 21.24 -7.21
CA VAL A 79 20.06 20.09 -7.63
C VAL A 79 19.60 20.31 -9.07
N ALA A 80 20.12 19.51 -10.00
CA ALA A 80 19.71 19.53 -11.40
C ALA A 80 18.81 18.33 -11.70
N ARG A 81 17.60 18.60 -12.20
CA ARG A 81 16.71 17.55 -12.71
C ARG A 81 16.78 17.51 -14.22
N PHE A 82 16.81 16.31 -14.76
CA PHE A 82 16.83 16.10 -16.20
C PHE A 82 15.88 15.00 -16.64
N VAL A 83 15.44 15.07 -17.88
CA VAL A 83 14.71 14.02 -18.58
C VAL A 83 15.59 13.56 -19.75
N ALA A 84 15.83 12.25 -19.83
CA ALA A 84 16.59 11.64 -20.89
C ALA A 84 15.69 10.67 -21.70
N VAL A 85 15.59 10.90 -23.02
CA VAL A 85 14.74 10.14 -23.93
C VAL A 85 15.62 9.33 -24.89
N PRO A 86 15.45 8.00 -24.96
CA PRO A 86 16.19 7.15 -25.89
C PRO A 86 15.82 7.45 -27.35
N PRO A 87 16.74 7.17 -28.31
CA PRO A 87 16.41 7.25 -29.72
C PRO A 87 15.31 6.25 -30.11
N PRO A 88 14.55 6.50 -31.20
CA PRO A 88 13.47 5.61 -31.63
C PRO A 88 13.94 4.15 -31.77
N GLY A 89 13.22 3.23 -31.13
CA GLY A 89 13.54 1.79 -31.15
C GLY A 89 14.47 1.32 -30.03
N ALA A 90 15.11 2.22 -29.28
CA ALA A 90 15.84 1.87 -28.07
C ALA A 90 14.93 1.95 -26.83
N GLY A 91 15.09 0.98 -25.92
CA GLY A 91 14.41 0.95 -24.62
C GLY A 91 15.19 1.68 -23.53
N THR A 92 14.57 1.84 -22.36
CA THR A 92 15.18 2.44 -21.16
C THR A 92 15.87 1.42 -20.25
N GLU A 93 15.81 0.13 -20.60
CA GLU A 93 16.33 -0.96 -19.78
C GLU A 93 17.86 -1.02 -19.75
N ARG A 94 18.52 -0.56 -20.82
CA ARG A 94 19.96 -0.70 -20.99
C ARG A 94 20.56 0.52 -21.65
N PHE A 95 21.41 1.21 -20.91
CA PHE A 95 22.08 2.42 -21.38
C PHE A 95 23.40 2.61 -20.64
N GLU A 96 24.24 3.49 -21.17
CA GLU A 96 25.41 3.98 -20.47
C GLU A 96 25.16 5.41 -20.03
N LEU A 97 25.33 5.67 -18.73
CA LEU A 97 25.30 7.00 -18.14
C LEU A 97 26.74 7.51 -18.07
N ARG A 98 27.01 8.63 -18.73
CA ARG A 98 28.22 9.45 -18.54
C ARG A 98 27.87 10.64 -17.66
N ASP A 99 28.67 10.85 -16.63
CA ASP A 99 28.63 12.05 -15.81
C ASP A 99 30.07 12.40 -15.41
N ASP A 100 30.54 13.55 -15.90
CA ASP A 100 31.81 14.16 -15.50
C ASP A 100 31.67 15.61 -15.04
N VAL A 101 30.47 16.02 -14.61
CA VAL A 101 30.13 17.41 -14.23
C VAL A 101 31.16 18.00 -13.28
N VAL A 102 31.59 17.23 -12.28
CA VAL A 102 32.65 17.63 -11.34
C VAL A 102 33.98 16.93 -11.63
N LEU A 103 33.93 15.70 -12.14
CA LEU A 103 35.10 14.82 -12.25
C LEU A 103 36.18 15.36 -13.19
N HIS A 104 35.83 16.14 -14.22
CA HIS A 104 36.82 16.66 -15.17
C HIS A 104 37.80 17.67 -14.56
N ARG A 105 37.48 18.27 -13.39
CA ARG A 105 38.40 19.15 -12.62
C ARG A 105 38.75 18.60 -11.25
N VAL A 106 37.81 17.98 -10.55
CA VAL A 106 38.03 17.49 -9.18
C VAL A 106 38.23 15.98 -9.18
N VAL A 107 39.49 15.56 -9.29
CA VAL A 107 39.91 14.15 -9.42
C VAL A 107 39.51 13.30 -8.20
N SER A 108 39.42 13.90 -7.02
CA SER A 108 39.03 13.23 -5.77
C SER A 108 37.53 13.00 -5.62
N HIS A 109 36.70 13.64 -6.46
CA HIS A 109 35.26 13.53 -6.38
C HIS A 109 34.78 12.12 -6.77
N ARG A 110 33.65 11.69 -6.20
CA ARG A 110 33.01 10.40 -6.47
C ARG A 110 31.52 10.63 -6.66
N ILE A 111 30.98 10.15 -7.79
CA ILE A 111 29.55 10.29 -8.09
C ILE A 111 28.90 8.94 -7.82
N HIS A 112 27.97 8.90 -6.86
CA HIS A 112 27.19 7.71 -6.55
C HIS A 112 25.92 7.69 -7.39
N VAL A 113 25.77 6.66 -8.22
CA VAL A 113 24.63 6.51 -9.12
C VAL A 113 23.64 5.55 -8.48
N PHE A 114 22.46 6.06 -8.14
CA PHE A 114 21.37 5.30 -7.55
C PHE A 114 20.18 5.24 -8.50
N VAL A 115 19.51 4.09 -8.57
CA VAL A 115 18.16 3.96 -9.15
C VAL A 115 17.16 4.02 -8.00
N ARG A 116 16.29 5.02 -8.04
CA ARG A 116 15.26 5.29 -7.03
C ARG A 116 13.97 4.55 -7.37
N HIS A 117 13.45 4.74 -8.58
CA HIS A 117 12.26 4.03 -9.06
C HIS A 117 12.56 3.19 -10.30
N ASP A 118 12.14 1.92 -10.27
CA ASP A 118 12.14 1.01 -11.40
C ASP A 118 11.05 -0.03 -11.20
N PHE A 119 9.92 0.19 -11.86
CA PHE A 119 8.76 -0.68 -11.73
C PHE A 119 9.08 -2.12 -12.14
N ARG A 120 9.83 -2.31 -13.22
CA ARG A 120 10.08 -3.63 -13.82
C ARG A 120 10.98 -4.50 -12.97
N SER A 121 11.83 -3.89 -12.16
CA SER A 121 12.70 -4.59 -11.21
C SER A 121 12.16 -4.58 -9.78
N ALA A 122 10.93 -4.09 -9.56
CA ALA A 122 10.31 -3.96 -8.24
C ALA A 122 11.11 -3.09 -7.25
N ARG A 123 11.59 -1.92 -7.72
CA ARG A 123 12.24 -0.91 -6.87
C ARG A 123 11.33 0.31 -6.75
N PHE A 124 10.78 0.53 -5.55
CA PHE A 124 9.75 1.55 -5.31
C PHE A 124 10.04 2.48 -4.14
N ASP A 125 10.89 2.07 -3.18
CA ASP A 125 10.94 2.70 -1.86
C ASP A 125 12.38 3.11 -1.48
N GLN A 126 13.33 2.18 -1.60
CA GLN A 126 14.74 2.44 -1.27
C GLN A 126 15.61 2.56 -2.52
N PRO A 127 16.40 3.65 -2.66
CA PRO A 127 17.36 3.79 -3.75
C PRO A 127 18.41 2.68 -3.75
N GLU A 128 18.59 2.03 -4.90
CA GLU A 128 19.59 0.99 -5.12
C GLU A 128 20.86 1.61 -5.71
N LEU A 129 22.01 1.44 -5.06
CA LEU A 129 23.31 1.87 -5.61
C LEU A 129 23.68 0.97 -6.79
N VAL A 130 23.71 1.54 -8.00
CA VAL A 130 24.07 0.83 -9.23
C VAL A 130 25.56 0.95 -9.54
N GLY A 131 26.19 2.02 -9.07
CA GLY A 131 27.65 2.10 -9.06
C GLY A 131 28.19 3.49 -8.74
N VAL A 132 29.51 3.62 -8.91
CA VAL A 132 30.26 4.83 -8.55
C VAL A 132 31.16 5.26 -9.70
N LEU A 133 31.00 6.50 -10.16
CA LEU A 133 31.87 7.12 -11.14
C LEU A 133 33.03 7.83 -10.45
N ARG A 134 34.17 7.84 -11.13
CA ARG A 134 35.44 8.41 -10.66
C ARG A 134 36.22 8.94 -11.85
N TYR A 135 37.26 9.72 -11.62
CA TYR A 135 38.04 10.38 -12.68
C TYR A 135 38.42 9.47 -13.88
N GLN A 136 38.84 8.23 -13.64
CA GLN A 136 39.23 7.28 -14.70
C GLN A 136 38.05 6.50 -15.31
N ARG A 137 36.84 6.63 -14.75
CA ARG A 137 35.62 5.94 -15.17
C ARG A 137 34.43 6.87 -14.95
N THR A 138 34.25 7.79 -15.90
CA THR A 138 33.17 8.78 -15.92
C THR A 138 31.87 8.24 -16.53
N ALA A 139 31.87 6.98 -16.97
CA ALA A 139 30.70 6.31 -17.50
C ALA A 139 30.43 4.95 -16.85
N ILE A 140 29.15 4.61 -16.70
CA ILE A 140 28.67 3.34 -16.17
C ILE A 140 27.54 2.78 -17.02
N ALA A 141 27.63 1.49 -17.34
CA ALA A 141 26.54 0.77 -17.96
C ALA A 141 25.49 0.40 -16.89
N VAL A 142 24.25 0.82 -17.12
CA VAL A 142 23.07 0.45 -16.34
C VAL A 142 22.33 -0.60 -17.15
N ASP A 143 22.23 -1.82 -16.62
CA ASP A 143 21.50 -2.93 -17.24
C ASP A 143 20.39 -3.44 -16.32
N ARG A 144 19.14 -3.21 -16.74
CA ARG A 144 17.89 -3.60 -16.09
C ARG A 144 17.06 -4.52 -16.97
N SER A 145 17.67 -5.13 -17.99
CA SER A 145 17.01 -6.06 -18.92
C SER A 145 16.38 -7.29 -18.25
N GLN A 146 16.79 -7.63 -17.03
CA GLN A 146 16.18 -8.71 -16.24
C GLN A 146 14.82 -8.31 -15.61
N GLY A 147 14.47 -7.02 -15.62
CA GLY A 147 13.19 -6.52 -15.14
C GLY A 147 12.05 -6.84 -16.09
N SER A 148 10.86 -7.11 -15.55
CA SER A 148 9.65 -7.33 -16.32
C SER A 148 8.44 -6.64 -15.69
N TRP A 149 7.48 -6.24 -16.53
CA TRP A 149 6.21 -5.69 -16.07
C TRP A 149 5.47 -6.64 -15.11
N TRP A 150 5.55 -7.95 -15.36
CA TRP A 150 4.96 -8.95 -14.49
C TRP A 150 5.61 -8.99 -13.10
N ARG A 151 6.94 -8.92 -13.03
CA ARG A 151 7.67 -8.88 -11.76
C ARG A 151 7.28 -7.65 -10.94
N GLY A 152 7.24 -6.48 -11.58
CA GLY A 152 6.76 -5.25 -10.96
C GLY A 152 5.34 -5.38 -10.43
N PHE A 153 4.43 -5.87 -11.27
CA PHE A 153 3.04 -6.08 -10.91
C PHE A 153 2.87 -7.02 -9.71
N VAL A 154 3.52 -8.19 -9.72
CA VAL A 154 3.48 -9.15 -8.59
C VAL A 154 4.04 -8.53 -7.32
N ALA A 155 5.12 -7.75 -7.41
CA ALA A 155 5.68 -7.08 -6.24
C ALA A 155 4.69 -6.06 -5.65
N VAL A 156 3.95 -5.32 -6.49
CA VAL A 156 2.92 -4.41 -6.00
C VAL A 156 1.72 -5.15 -5.41
N VAL A 157 1.33 -6.30 -5.98
CA VAL A 157 0.33 -7.18 -5.34
C VAL A 157 0.79 -7.61 -3.95
N ALA A 158 2.06 -8.02 -3.81
CA ALA A 158 2.64 -8.38 -2.52
C ALA A 158 2.61 -7.19 -1.54
N LEU A 159 2.96 -5.97 -1.99
CA LEU A 159 2.83 -4.76 -1.18
C LEU A 159 1.40 -4.53 -0.68
N GLY A 160 0.38 -4.82 -1.50
CA GLY A 160 -1.03 -4.74 -1.10
C GLY A 160 -1.41 -5.78 -0.04
N VAL A 161 -0.87 -7.00 -0.13
CA VAL A 161 -1.08 -8.07 0.88
C VAL A 161 -0.40 -7.71 2.19
N GLU A 162 0.90 -7.38 2.14
CA GLU A 162 1.73 -6.99 3.28
C GLU A 162 1.15 -5.79 4.02
N HIS A 163 0.48 -4.89 3.30
CA HIS A 163 -0.20 -3.78 3.94
C HIS A 163 -1.30 -4.22 4.91
N ILE A 164 -2.19 -5.12 4.48
CA ILE A 164 -3.28 -5.61 5.34
C ILE A 164 -2.73 -6.47 6.48
N GLU A 165 -1.65 -7.22 6.23
CA GLU A 165 -0.98 -8.03 7.26
C GLU A 165 -0.29 -7.17 8.32
N GLY A 166 0.41 -6.10 7.92
CA GLY A 166 1.14 -5.22 8.82
C GLY A 166 0.25 -4.22 9.58
N GLY A 167 -1.00 -4.01 9.14
CA GLY A 167 -1.95 -3.10 9.76
C GLY A 167 -2.93 -3.79 10.70
N THR A 168 -2.61 -3.88 11.99
CA THR A 168 -3.50 -4.46 13.03
C THR A 168 -4.88 -3.77 13.05
N ASP A 169 -4.92 -2.46 12.82
CA ASP A 169 -6.13 -1.66 12.69
C ASP A 169 -7.00 -2.08 11.49
N HIS A 170 -6.39 -2.36 10.33
CA HIS A 170 -7.07 -2.83 9.12
C HIS A 170 -7.61 -4.25 9.30
N LEU A 171 -6.84 -5.15 9.93
CA LEU A 171 -7.28 -6.50 10.25
C LEU A 171 -8.48 -6.46 11.20
N LEU A 172 -8.41 -5.69 12.28
CA LEU A 172 -9.53 -5.55 13.22
C LEU A 172 -10.75 -4.89 12.61
N PHE A 173 -10.55 -3.91 11.72
CA PHE A 173 -11.63 -3.31 10.94
C PHE A 173 -12.40 -4.38 10.14
N LEU A 174 -11.68 -5.22 9.40
CA LEU A 174 -12.29 -6.29 8.61
C LEU A 174 -13.02 -7.28 9.53
N LEU A 175 -12.37 -7.73 10.61
CA LEU A 175 -12.95 -8.70 11.54
C LEU A 175 -14.23 -8.16 12.19
N VAL A 176 -14.23 -6.91 12.64
CA VAL A 176 -15.39 -6.31 13.32
C VAL A 176 -16.57 -6.10 12.37
N LEU A 177 -16.32 -5.83 11.07
CA LEU A 177 -17.36 -5.77 10.04
C LEU A 177 -18.03 -7.12 9.79
N LEU A 178 -17.31 -8.23 9.95
CA LEU A 178 -17.86 -9.58 9.77
C LEU A 178 -18.76 -10.04 10.93
N LEU A 179 -18.58 -9.49 12.13
CA LEU A 179 -19.36 -9.90 13.32
C LEU A 179 -20.89 -9.69 13.17
N PRO A 180 -21.40 -8.52 12.72
CA PRO A 180 -22.83 -8.34 12.55
C PRO A 180 -23.38 -8.93 11.24
N VAL A 181 -22.54 -9.08 10.20
CA VAL A 181 -23.01 -9.40 8.84
C VAL A 181 -23.63 -10.79 8.69
N VAL A 182 -23.29 -11.71 9.61
CA VAL A 182 -23.88 -13.06 9.65
C VAL A 182 -25.24 -13.11 10.35
N LEU A 183 -25.69 -11.99 10.90
CA LEU A 183 -26.97 -11.83 11.59
C LEU A 183 -27.94 -10.96 10.78
N ARG A 184 -29.23 -11.15 11.03
CA ARG A 184 -30.30 -10.29 10.55
C ARG A 184 -30.69 -9.33 11.67
N PRO A 185 -30.71 -8.01 11.41
CA PRO A 185 -31.23 -7.07 12.37
C PRO A 185 -32.76 -7.20 12.46
N THR A 186 -33.27 -7.56 13.64
CA THR A 186 -34.70 -7.69 13.97
C THR A 186 -34.99 -6.85 15.21
N ALA A 187 -36.03 -5.99 15.14
CA ALA A 187 -36.47 -5.15 16.27
C ALA A 187 -35.35 -4.34 16.97
N GLY A 188 -34.38 -3.82 16.20
CA GLY A 188 -33.27 -3.01 16.74
C GLY A 188 -32.16 -3.80 17.42
N ARG A 189 -32.14 -5.13 17.26
CA ARG A 189 -31.11 -6.03 17.78
C ARG A 189 -30.60 -6.98 16.69
N HIS A 190 -29.41 -7.53 16.93
CA HIS A 190 -28.82 -8.57 16.08
C HIS A 190 -29.12 -9.94 16.69
N ASP A 191 -30.33 -10.45 16.43
CA ASP A 191 -30.89 -11.59 17.18
C ASP A 191 -31.04 -12.86 16.35
N GLU A 192 -31.15 -12.77 15.02
CA GLU A 192 -31.42 -13.94 14.17
C GLU A 192 -30.26 -14.28 13.23
N PRO A 193 -29.85 -15.55 13.12
CA PRO A 193 -28.90 -15.98 12.10
C PRO A 193 -29.42 -15.71 10.68
N ALA A 194 -28.58 -15.11 9.82
CA ALA A 194 -28.99 -14.82 8.44
C ALA A 194 -29.05 -16.07 7.55
N GLY A 195 -28.31 -17.11 7.91
CA GLY A 195 -28.07 -18.32 7.11
C GLY A 195 -26.94 -18.13 6.10
N ALA A 196 -26.23 -19.21 5.76
CA ALA A 196 -24.96 -19.17 5.03
C ALA A 196 -25.03 -18.38 3.70
N ARG A 197 -26.05 -18.63 2.87
CA ARG A 197 -26.20 -17.94 1.58
C ARG A 197 -26.43 -16.44 1.73
N ALA A 198 -27.25 -16.03 2.71
CA ALA A 198 -27.53 -14.62 2.95
C ALA A 198 -26.30 -13.91 3.53
N SER A 199 -25.58 -14.55 4.45
CA SER A 199 -24.32 -14.05 4.99
C SER A 199 -23.27 -13.86 3.90
N ALA A 200 -23.09 -14.85 3.02
CA ALA A 200 -22.14 -14.75 1.90
C ALA A 200 -22.48 -13.59 0.95
N LEU A 201 -23.76 -13.42 0.60
CA LEU A 201 -24.20 -12.30 -0.23
C LEU A 201 -24.02 -10.94 0.47
N ALA A 202 -24.24 -10.87 1.78
CA ALA A 202 -24.05 -9.65 2.55
C ALA A 202 -22.56 -9.28 2.68
N ILE A 203 -21.69 -10.27 2.95
CA ILE A 203 -20.24 -10.10 2.97
C ILE A 203 -19.74 -9.59 1.62
N LEU A 204 -20.13 -10.25 0.52
CA LEU A 204 -19.73 -9.84 -0.82
C LEU A 204 -20.12 -8.38 -1.10
N LYS A 205 -21.36 -7.98 -0.77
CA LYS A 205 -21.80 -6.59 -0.94
C LYS A 205 -20.97 -5.60 -0.13
N VAL A 206 -20.65 -5.92 1.12
CA VAL A 206 -19.88 -5.04 2.02
C VAL A 206 -18.44 -4.91 1.54
N VAL A 207 -17.77 -6.04 1.25
CA VAL A 207 -16.38 -6.07 0.78
C VAL A 207 -16.27 -5.35 -0.56
N THR A 208 -17.11 -5.70 -1.55
CA THR A 208 -17.09 -5.03 -2.86
C THR A 208 -17.36 -3.52 -2.73
N ALA A 209 -18.31 -3.09 -1.89
CA ALA A 209 -18.58 -1.67 -1.71
C ALA A 209 -17.40 -0.93 -1.08
N PHE A 210 -16.76 -1.53 -0.07
CA PHE A 210 -15.53 -0.99 0.52
C PHE A 210 -14.42 -0.88 -0.53
N THR A 211 -14.16 -1.95 -1.28
CA THR A 211 -13.12 -1.98 -2.32
C THR A 211 -13.35 -0.93 -3.40
N LEU A 212 -14.61 -0.71 -3.83
CA LEU A 212 -14.94 0.33 -4.80
C LEU A 212 -14.68 1.74 -4.26
N GLY A 213 -15.10 2.01 -3.02
CA GLY A 213 -14.82 3.29 -2.36
C GLY A 213 -13.33 3.53 -2.19
N HIS A 214 -12.62 2.52 -1.69
CA HIS A 214 -11.17 2.53 -1.53
C HIS A 214 -10.42 2.80 -2.83
N SER A 215 -10.77 2.05 -3.88
CA SER A 215 -10.13 2.18 -5.18
C SER A 215 -10.31 3.58 -5.78
N LEU A 216 -11.48 4.19 -5.56
CA LEU A 216 -11.76 5.54 -6.06
C LEU A 216 -10.85 6.58 -5.41
N THR A 217 -10.76 6.62 -4.08
CA THR A 217 -9.92 7.62 -3.41
C THR A 217 -8.44 7.32 -3.51
N LEU A 218 -8.04 6.04 -3.57
CA LEU A 218 -6.67 5.66 -3.90
C LEU A 218 -6.27 6.22 -5.28
N ALA A 219 -7.10 6.03 -6.31
CA ALA A 219 -6.81 6.54 -7.64
C ALA A 219 -6.74 8.08 -7.69
N LEU A 220 -7.64 8.76 -6.97
CA LEU A 220 -7.63 10.22 -6.87
C LEU A 220 -6.39 10.74 -6.11
N ALA A 221 -5.97 10.05 -5.07
CA ALA A 221 -4.82 10.45 -4.28
C ALA A 221 -3.50 10.14 -5.00
N ALA A 222 -3.39 8.97 -5.64
CA ALA A 222 -2.21 8.56 -6.39
C ALA A 222 -1.98 9.40 -7.66
N THR A 223 -3.03 9.97 -8.25
CA THR A 223 -2.90 10.94 -9.37
C THR A 223 -2.66 12.38 -8.90
N GLY A 224 -2.62 12.62 -7.58
CA GLY A 224 -2.44 13.96 -7.00
C GLY A 224 -3.67 14.87 -7.13
N VAL A 225 -4.82 14.37 -7.59
CA VAL A 225 -6.08 15.14 -7.66
C VAL A 225 -6.58 15.52 -6.26
N VAL A 226 -6.36 14.62 -5.29
CA VAL A 226 -6.69 14.85 -3.88
C VAL A 226 -5.45 14.66 -3.03
N THR A 227 -5.07 15.70 -2.28
CA THR A 227 -3.99 15.63 -1.29
C THR A 227 -4.56 15.96 0.08
N VAL A 228 -4.38 15.05 1.04
CA VAL A 228 -4.84 15.21 2.42
C VAL A 228 -3.70 14.80 3.33
N ALA A 229 -3.49 15.56 4.41
CA ALA A 229 -2.54 15.16 5.44
C ALA A 229 -2.93 13.79 6.04
N SER A 230 -1.95 12.93 6.31
CA SER A 230 -2.18 11.58 6.83
C SER A 230 -2.92 11.56 8.17
N ARG A 231 -2.54 12.46 9.09
CA ARG A 231 -3.04 12.47 10.46
C ARG A 231 -4.59 12.53 10.58
N PRO A 232 -5.31 13.47 9.92
CA PRO A 232 -6.77 13.43 9.87
C PRO A 232 -7.36 12.14 9.30
N VAL A 233 -6.74 11.57 8.26
CA VAL A 233 -7.21 10.34 7.62
C VAL A 233 -7.10 9.16 8.59
N GLU A 234 -5.97 9.03 9.28
CA GLU A 234 -5.74 7.98 10.28
C GLU A 234 -6.73 8.06 11.46
N VAL A 235 -7.04 9.28 11.92
CA VAL A 235 -8.08 9.47 12.96
C VAL A 235 -9.45 9.04 12.44
N LEU A 236 -9.80 9.35 11.19
CA LEU A 236 -11.06 8.90 10.60
C LEU A 236 -11.12 7.38 10.38
N ILE A 237 -9.98 6.73 10.08
CA ILE A 237 -9.87 5.27 10.05
C ILE A 237 -10.19 4.70 11.43
N ALA A 238 -9.59 5.23 12.50
CA ALA A 238 -9.90 4.81 13.86
C ALA A 238 -11.40 5.01 14.21
N VAL A 239 -11.99 6.14 13.80
CA VAL A 239 -13.43 6.38 13.96
C VAL A 239 -14.28 5.35 13.20
N SER A 240 -13.87 4.95 11.99
CA SER A 240 -14.59 3.92 11.23
C SER A 240 -14.61 2.55 11.93
N ILE A 241 -13.51 2.19 12.61
CA ILE A 241 -13.43 0.97 13.43
C ILE A 241 -14.37 1.08 14.63
N LEU A 242 -14.36 2.22 15.33
CA LEU A 242 -15.25 2.46 16.48
C LEU A 242 -16.72 2.38 16.08
N VAL A 243 -17.10 3.01 14.95
CA VAL A 243 -18.47 2.94 14.42
C VAL A 243 -18.84 1.50 14.07
N SER A 244 -17.92 0.73 13.49
CA SER A 244 -18.13 -0.68 13.16
C SER A 244 -18.27 -1.56 14.40
N ALA A 245 -17.48 -1.30 15.45
CA ALA A 245 -17.63 -1.96 16.76
C ALA A 245 -18.98 -1.68 17.41
N VAL A 246 -19.42 -0.42 17.40
CA VAL A 246 -20.76 -0.05 17.90
C VAL A 246 -21.85 -0.70 17.05
N HIS A 247 -21.69 -0.73 15.72
CA HIS A 247 -22.61 -1.42 14.82
C HIS A 247 -22.67 -2.93 15.10
N ALA A 248 -21.53 -3.54 15.42
CA ALA A 248 -21.45 -4.95 15.80
C ALA A 248 -22.22 -5.24 17.10
N VAL A 249 -22.31 -4.28 18.03
CA VAL A 249 -23.11 -4.40 19.27
C VAL A 249 -24.59 -4.17 19.00
N ARG A 250 -24.93 -3.07 18.32
CA ARG A 250 -26.29 -2.60 18.03
C ARG A 250 -26.41 -2.12 16.58
N PRO A 251 -27.46 -2.50 15.83
CA PRO A 251 -27.59 -2.14 14.43
C PRO A 251 -27.80 -0.63 14.25
N LEU A 252 -26.71 0.09 13.96
CA LEU A 252 -26.72 1.54 13.69
C LEU A 252 -27.36 1.90 12.34
N PHE A 253 -27.12 1.09 11.32
CA PHE A 253 -27.46 1.37 9.93
C PHE A 253 -27.99 0.10 9.24
N PRO A 254 -29.11 -0.46 9.73
CA PRO A 254 -29.64 -1.71 9.19
C PRO A 254 -29.94 -1.56 7.70
N ARG A 255 -29.46 -2.52 6.90
CA ARG A 255 -29.62 -2.59 5.42
C ARG A 255 -28.84 -1.54 4.63
N ARG A 256 -28.02 -0.71 5.29
CA ARG A 256 -27.17 0.32 4.64
C ARG A 256 -25.69 0.03 4.80
N GLU A 257 -25.33 -1.17 5.24
CA GLU A 257 -23.97 -1.59 5.56
C GLU A 257 -23.03 -1.41 4.36
N ALA A 258 -23.49 -1.75 3.15
CA ALA A 258 -22.70 -1.56 1.92
C ALA A 258 -22.38 -0.08 1.64
N TRP A 259 -23.33 0.84 1.85
CA TRP A 259 -23.09 2.27 1.66
C TRP A 259 -22.12 2.85 2.69
N ILE A 260 -22.25 2.41 3.95
CA ILE A 260 -21.32 2.80 5.01
C ILE A 260 -19.92 2.23 4.73
N ALA A 261 -19.83 0.97 4.29
CA ALA A 261 -18.59 0.34 3.90
C ALA A 261 -17.92 1.06 2.73
N ALA A 262 -18.67 1.50 1.71
CA ALA A 262 -18.15 2.36 0.65
C ALA A 262 -17.59 3.67 1.21
N GLY A 263 -18.32 4.32 2.13
CA GLY A 263 -17.85 5.53 2.81
C GLY A 263 -16.57 5.33 3.60
N PHE A 264 -16.44 4.21 4.33
CA PHE A 264 -15.20 3.84 5.01
C PHE A 264 -14.08 3.56 4.01
N GLY A 265 -14.39 2.85 2.91
CA GLY A 265 -13.45 2.63 1.82
C GLY A 265 -12.87 3.93 1.29
N LEU A 266 -13.70 4.95 1.03
CA LEU A 266 -13.24 6.27 0.60
C LEU A 266 -12.19 6.86 1.56
N VAL A 267 -12.44 6.81 2.87
CA VAL A 267 -11.49 7.32 3.87
C VAL A 267 -10.21 6.50 3.86
N HIS A 268 -10.32 5.17 3.87
CA HIS A 268 -9.17 4.27 3.94
C HIS A 268 -8.26 4.47 2.72
N GLY A 269 -8.81 4.57 1.51
CA GLY A 269 -8.04 4.75 0.27
C GLY A 269 -7.17 6.02 0.23
N LEU A 270 -7.48 7.04 1.03
CA LEU A 270 -6.67 8.26 1.14
C LEU A 270 -5.37 8.04 1.91
N ALA A 271 -5.28 7.05 2.80
CA ALA A 271 -4.10 6.82 3.64
C ALA A 271 -2.89 6.25 2.86
N PHE A 272 -3.09 5.92 1.59
CA PHE A 272 -2.16 5.12 0.79
C PHE A 272 -1.40 5.88 -0.28
N ALA A 273 -1.73 7.16 -0.47
CA ALA A 273 -1.14 7.99 -1.52
C ALA A 273 0.40 7.97 -1.46
N ASP A 274 0.95 8.10 -0.25
CA ASP A 274 2.39 8.14 -0.01
C ASP A 274 3.07 6.81 -0.37
N ARG A 275 2.41 5.68 -0.15
CA ARG A 275 2.94 4.34 -0.47
C ARG A 275 3.00 4.08 -1.97
N LEU A 276 2.08 4.66 -2.75
CA LEU A 276 2.05 4.50 -4.21
C LEU A 276 2.85 5.57 -4.96
N ALA A 277 3.25 6.66 -4.29
CA ALA A 277 4.02 7.74 -4.89
C ALA A 277 5.30 7.23 -5.58
N GLY A 278 5.99 6.25 -4.98
CA GLY A 278 7.19 5.64 -5.57
C GLY A 278 6.92 4.52 -6.59
N VAL A 279 5.68 4.03 -6.68
CA VAL A 279 5.28 2.98 -7.64
C VAL A 279 4.88 3.58 -8.98
N GLY A 280 4.16 4.71 -8.94
CA GLY A 280 3.56 5.35 -10.12
C GLY A 280 4.40 6.43 -10.77
N TYR A 281 5.68 6.16 -11.02
CA TYR A 281 6.60 7.14 -11.62
C TYR A 281 6.18 7.54 -13.05
N ASP A 282 5.64 6.62 -13.84
CA ASP A 282 5.05 6.92 -15.14
C ASP A 282 3.58 6.47 -15.22
N GLY A 283 2.85 6.91 -16.25
CA GLY A 283 1.41 6.60 -16.36
C GLY A 283 1.09 5.10 -16.41
N ALA A 284 1.97 4.28 -16.97
CA ALA A 284 1.74 2.83 -17.08
C ALA A 284 1.98 2.13 -15.73
N SER A 285 3.10 2.43 -15.08
CA SER A 285 3.44 1.94 -13.73
C SER A 285 2.45 2.41 -12.68
N LEU A 286 1.91 3.62 -12.79
CA LEU A 286 0.86 4.11 -11.92
C LEU A 286 -0.42 3.29 -12.03
N VAL A 287 -0.92 3.06 -13.26
CA VAL A 287 -2.13 2.26 -13.48
C VAL A 287 -1.94 0.82 -13.01
N LEU A 288 -0.83 0.18 -13.38
CA LEU A 288 -0.52 -1.17 -12.92
C LEU A 288 -0.28 -1.22 -11.40
N GLY A 289 0.28 -0.16 -10.83
CA GLY A 289 0.49 0.02 -9.41
C GLY A 289 -0.83 0.03 -8.63
N ILE A 290 -1.76 0.90 -9.03
CA ILE A 290 -3.09 0.98 -8.44
C ILE A 290 -3.84 -0.37 -8.55
N LEU A 291 -3.80 -0.99 -9.73
CA LEU A 291 -4.46 -2.28 -9.96
C LEU A 291 -3.84 -3.41 -9.12
N GLY A 292 -2.52 -3.53 -9.13
CA GLY A 292 -1.80 -4.56 -8.37
C GLY A 292 -2.02 -4.41 -6.88
N PHE A 293 -1.95 -3.18 -6.38
CA PHE A 293 -2.11 -2.90 -4.95
C PHE A 293 -3.51 -3.26 -4.45
N ASN A 294 -4.56 -2.83 -5.17
CA ASN A 294 -5.94 -3.20 -4.86
C ASN A 294 -6.18 -4.71 -4.94
N LEU A 295 -5.59 -5.39 -5.93
CA LEU A 295 -5.69 -6.85 -6.04
C LEU A 295 -5.05 -7.56 -4.83
N GLY A 296 -3.92 -7.06 -4.34
CA GLY A 296 -3.28 -7.55 -3.11
C GLY A 296 -4.17 -7.40 -1.88
N ILE A 297 -4.76 -6.21 -1.69
CA ILE A 297 -5.72 -5.94 -0.62
C ILE A 297 -6.91 -6.91 -0.69
N GLU A 298 -7.55 -7.00 -1.87
CA GLU A 298 -8.73 -7.84 -2.05
C GLU A 298 -8.41 -9.32 -1.83
N ALA A 299 -7.25 -9.80 -2.28
CA ALA A 299 -6.79 -11.16 -2.05
C ALA A 299 -6.65 -11.48 -0.55
N MET A 300 -6.03 -10.57 0.22
CA MET A 300 -5.88 -10.76 1.67
C MET A 300 -7.22 -10.66 2.42
N GLN A 301 -8.07 -9.71 2.05
CA GLN A 301 -9.42 -9.59 2.61
C GLN A 301 -10.25 -10.85 2.34
N LEU A 302 -10.22 -11.37 1.11
CA LEU A 302 -10.93 -12.59 0.73
C LEU A 302 -10.40 -13.80 1.49
N LEU A 303 -9.08 -13.91 1.68
CA LEU A 303 -8.47 -14.97 2.48
C LEU A 303 -9.01 -14.95 3.92
N ILE A 304 -9.01 -13.79 4.57
CA ILE A 304 -9.53 -13.66 5.94
C ILE A 304 -11.02 -14.00 5.99
N VAL A 305 -11.81 -13.54 5.02
CA VAL A 305 -13.24 -13.88 4.90
C VAL A 305 -13.45 -15.38 4.79
N VAL A 306 -12.72 -16.07 3.91
CA VAL A 306 -12.84 -17.52 3.70
C VAL A 306 -12.45 -18.30 4.96
N VAL A 307 -11.46 -17.84 5.71
CA VAL A 307 -10.99 -18.49 6.94
C VAL A 307 -11.95 -18.25 8.11
N VAL A 308 -12.45 -17.02 8.29
CA VAL A 308 -13.18 -16.62 9.50
C VAL A 308 -14.70 -16.71 9.34
N ALA A 309 -15.24 -16.28 8.20
CA ALA A 309 -16.69 -16.16 8.02
C ALA A 309 -17.47 -17.48 8.16
N PRO A 310 -16.99 -18.64 7.66
CA PRO A 310 -17.69 -19.92 7.86
C PRO A 310 -17.89 -20.24 9.35
N SER A 311 -16.86 -20.01 10.16
CA SER A 311 -16.91 -20.21 11.61
C SER A 311 -17.95 -19.30 12.26
N LEU A 312 -17.99 -18.01 11.87
CA LEU A 312 -18.99 -17.07 12.38
C LEU A 312 -20.41 -17.46 11.96
N VAL A 313 -20.62 -17.90 10.72
CA VAL A 313 -21.93 -18.38 10.24
C VAL A 313 -22.41 -19.57 11.06
N VAL A 314 -21.57 -20.55 11.32
CA VAL A 314 -21.95 -21.72 12.15
C VAL A 314 -22.23 -21.29 13.58
N LEU A 315 -21.32 -20.51 14.18
CA LEU A 315 -21.44 -20.07 15.56
C LEU A 315 -22.64 -19.15 15.77
N SER A 316 -23.08 -18.38 14.77
CA SER A 316 -24.27 -17.52 14.84
C SER A 316 -25.52 -18.25 15.31
N THR A 317 -25.61 -19.56 15.06
CA THR A 317 -26.72 -20.43 15.50
C THR A 317 -26.62 -20.88 16.96
N THR A 318 -25.64 -20.36 17.73
CA THR A 318 -25.33 -20.79 19.10
C THR A 318 -25.45 -19.64 20.09
N ARG A 319 -25.63 -19.97 21.38
CA ARG A 319 -25.65 -18.99 22.48
C ARG A 319 -24.28 -18.36 22.79
N ILE A 320 -23.20 -18.90 22.21
CA ILE A 320 -21.84 -18.37 22.40
C ILE A 320 -21.60 -17.16 21.48
N TYR A 321 -22.32 -17.06 20.36
CA TYR A 321 -22.08 -16.01 19.37
C TYR A 321 -22.17 -14.58 19.92
N PRO A 322 -23.15 -14.23 20.78
CA PRO A 322 -23.15 -12.91 21.41
C PRO A 322 -21.85 -12.63 22.19
N VAL A 323 -21.28 -13.61 22.88
CA VAL A 323 -20.00 -13.41 23.60
C VAL A 323 -18.87 -13.11 22.62
N VAL A 324 -18.77 -13.88 21.52
CA VAL A 324 -17.77 -13.64 20.47
C VAL A 324 -17.95 -12.26 19.83
N ARG A 325 -19.19 -11.90 19.49
CA ARG A 325 -19.54 -10.62 18.86
C ARG A 325 -19.23 -9.43 19.76
N TRP A 326 -19.67 -9.48 21.02
CA TRP A 326 -19.46 -8.37 21.97
C TRP A 326 -17.99 -8.29 22.40
N GLY A 327 -17.32 -9.42 22.60
CA GLY A 327 -15.88 -9.46 22.91
C GLY A 327 -15.06 -8.87 21.76
N GLY A 328 -15.31 -9.30 20.52
CA GLY A 328 -14.65 -8.75 19.34
C GLY A 328 -14.92 -7.26 19.14
N ALA A 329 -16.17 -6.82 19.34
CA ALA A 329 -16.52 -5.40 19.29
C ALA A 329 -15.83 -4.58 20.39
N LEU A 330 -15.71 -5.10 21.60
CA LEU A 330 -15.00 -4.43 22.70
C LEU A 330 -13.52 -4.27 22.37
N VAL A 331 -12.87 -5.34 21.92
CA VAL A 331 -11.45 -5.32 21.51
C VAL A 331 -11.21 -4.29 20.40
N ALA A 332 -12.03 -4.33 19.34
CA ALA A 332 -11.93 -3.38 18.23
C ALA A 332 -12.22 -1.93 18.69
N GLY A 333 -13.20 -1.73 19.57
CA GLY A 333 -13.53 -0.41 20.11
C GLY A 333 -12.42 0.19 21.00
N LEU A 334 -11.80 -0.63 21.86
CA LEU A 334 -10.66 -0.20 22.67
C LEU A 334 -9.44 0.14 21.80
N GLY A 335 -9.14 -0.69 20.80
CA GLY A 335 -8.10 -0.41 19.82
C GLY A 335 -8.35 0.89 19.07
N ALA A 336 -9.57 1.08 18.55
CA ALA A 336 -9.97 2.30 17.85
C ALA A 336 -9.78 3.57 18.69
N VAL A 337 -10.13 3.53 19.98
CA VAL A 337 -9.89 4.67 20.88
C VAL A 337 -8.38 4.88 21.10
N GLY A 338 -7.61 3.81 21.29
CA GLY A 338 -6.15 3.87 21.45
C GLY A 338 -5.47 4.52 20.24
N TRP A 339 -5.68 3.98 19.03
CA TRP A 339 -5.12 4.53 17.79
C TRP A 339 -5.63 5.95 17.50
N GLY A 340 -6.92 6.21 17.74
CA GLY A 340 -7.48 7.54 17.56
C GLY A 340 -6.79 8.59 18.43
N LEU A 341 -6.54 8.29 19.71
CA LEU A 341 -5.84 9.19 20.63
C LEU A 341 -4.36 9.31 20.29
N GLU A 342 -3.70 8.21 19.91
CA GLU A 342 -2.30 8.20 19.46
C GLU A 342 -2.11 9.16 18.29
N ARG A 343 -2.94 9.06 17.25
CA ARG A 343 -2.81 9.91 16.06
C ARG A 343 -3.36 11.31 16.29
N ALA A 344 -4.39 11.49 17.11
CA ALA A 344 -4.92 12.82 17.42
C ALA A 344 -3.99 13.63 18.33
N LEU A 345 -3.31 13.01 19.30
CA LEU A 345 -2.58 13.69 20.37
C LEU A 345 -1.08 13.37 20.45
N GLY A 346 -0.60 12.39 19.68
CA GLY A 346 0.80 11.95 19.72
C GLY A 346 1.18 11.22 21.02
N LEU A 347 0.19 10.62 21.70
CA LEU A 347 0.41 9.93 22.97
C LEU A 347 0.85 8.48 22.73
N PRO A 348 1.69 7.90 23.60
CA PRO A 348 2.02 6.48 23.54
C PRO A 348 0.76 5.62 23.69
N ASN A 349 0.69 4.53 22.91
CA ASN A 349 -0.49 3.68 22.82
C ASN A 349 -0.20 2.25 23.32
N PRO A 350 -0.23 2.01 24.64
CA PRO A 350 0.00 0.68 25.21
C PRO A 350 -1.08 -0.34 24.80
N ILE A 351 -2.27 0.14 24.42
CA ILE A 351 -3.37 -0.71 23.93
C ILE A 351 -3.01 -1.24 22.54
N GLY A 352 -2.50 -0.38 21.65
CA GLY A 352 -1.99 -0.75 20.33
C GLY A 352 -0.91 -1.83 20.43
N GLU A 353 0.13 -1.59 21.22
CA GLU A 353 1.23 -2.56 21.41
C GLU A 353 0.77 -3.92 21.97
N TRP A 354 -0.27 -3.92 22.81
CA TRP A 354 -0.86 -5.16 23.31
C TRP A 354 -1.68 -5.86 22.23
N LEU A 355 -2.45 -5.12 21.42
CA LEU A 355 -3.24 -5.64 20.31
C LEU A 355 -2.36 -6.22 19.21
N ASP A 356 -1.25 -5.57 18.88
CA ASP A 356 -0.29 -6.06 17.89
C ASP A 356 0.24 -7.44 18.30
N ARG A 357 0.71 -7.57 19.55
CA ARG A 357 1.15 -8.86 20.12
C ARG A 357 0.03 -9.91 20.17
N ALA A 358 -1.21 -9.49 20.39
CA ALA A 358 -2.35 -10.40 20.36
C ALA A 358 -2.67 -10.86 18.93
N MET A 359 -2.49 -10.00 17.93
CA MET A 359 -2.71 -10.30 16.51
C MET A 359 -1.61 -11.16 15.89
N ASP A 360 -0.40 -11.18 16.45
CA ASP A 360 0.61 -12.22 16.14
C ASP A 360 0.06 -13.65 16.35
N HIS A 361 -0.93 -13.79 17.23
CA HIS A 361 -1.63 -15.04 17.51
C HIS A 361 -2.98 -15.16 16.78
N GLY A 362 -3.25 -14.29 15.80
CA GLY A 362 -4.52 -14.25 15.06
C GLY A 362 -4.88 -15.58 14.39
N GLY A 363 -3.88 -16.31 13.89
CA GLY A 363 -4.08 -17.67 13.36
C GLY A 363 -4.67 -18.65 14.39
N TRP A 364 -4.23 -18.57 15.65
CA TRP A 364 -4.78 -19.38 16.74
C TRP A 364 -6.20 -18.98 17.11
N ILE A 365 -6.54 -17.68 17.04
CA ILE A 365 -7.91 -17.19 17.25
C ILE A 365 -8.83 -17.76 16.16
N ALA A 366 -8.42 -17.68 14.89
CA ALA A 366 -9.16 -18.26 13.77
C ALA A 366 -9.32 -19.78 13.92
N ALA A 367 -8.26 -20.49 14.31
CA ALA A 367 -8.29 -21.93 14.57
C ALA A 367 -9.23 -22.30 15.72
N ALA A 368 -9.25 -21.51 16.81
CA ALA A 368 -10.16 -21.72 17.93
C ALA A 368 -11.63 -21.54 17.52
N LEU A 369 -11.93 -20.50 16.74
CA LEU A 369 -13.27 -20.29 16.16
C LEU A 369 -13.67 -21.46 15.25
N GLY A 370 -12.75 -21.91 14.39
CA GLY A 370 -12.94 -23.08 13.53
C GLY A 370 -13.20 -24.36 14.33
N GLY A 371 -12.45 -24.60 15.40
CA GLY A 371 -12.64 -25.73 16.30
C GLY A 371 -14.02 -25.73 16.98
N LEU A 372 -14.46 -24.56 17.48
CA LEU A 372 -15.80 -24.40 18.06
C LEU A 372 -16.91 -24.66 17.02
N ALA A 373 -16.74 -24.15 15.79
CA ALA A 373 -17.67 -24.37 14.70
C ALA A 373 -17.75 -25.86 14.28
N LEU A 374 -16.61 -26.52 14.11
CA LEU A 374 -16.55 -27.95 13.81
C LEU A 374 -17.18 -28.80 14.92
N GLY A 375 -16.92 -28.46 16.19
CA GLY A 375 -17.57 -29.11 17.33
C GLY A 375 -19.09 -29.01 17.28
N ARG A 376 -19.62 -27.84 16.92
CA ARG A 376 -21.07 -27.61 16.74
C ARG A 376 -21.66 -28.43 15.59
N LEU A 377 -20.97 -28.53 14.46
CA LEU A 377 -21.38 -29.34 13.32
C LEU A 377 -21.39 -30.84 13.68
N ALA A 378 -20.32 -31.31 14.33
CA ALA A 378 -20.20 -32.70 14.77
C ALA A 378 -21.28 -33.08 15.79
N ALA A 379 -21.60 -32.21 16.75
CA ALA A 379 -22.67 -32.43 17.72
C ALA A 379 -24.05 -32.52 17.04
N GLY A 380 -24.35 -31.63 16.09
CA GLY A 380 -25.59 -31.67 15.31
C GLY A 380 -25.72 -32.95 14.48
N TRP A 381 -24.62 -33.39 13.87
CA TRP A 381 -24.58 -34.63 13.12
C TRP A 381 -24.75 -35.88 13.98
N ARG A 382 -24.12 -35.93 15.16
CA ARG A 382 -24.32 -37.03 16.14
C ARG A 382 -25.78 -37.12 16.58
N LEU A 383 -26.42 -35.98 16.85
CA LEU A 383 -27.83 -35.93 17.21
C LEU A 383 -28.74 -36.40 16.06
N CYS A 384 -28.53 -35.91 14.84
CA CYS A 384 -29.28 -36.37 13.66
C CYS A 384 -29.09 -37.89 13.45
N ARG A 385 -27.87 -38.42 13.57
CA ARG A 385 -27.61 -39.87 13.50
C ARG A 385 -28.32 -40.67 14.58
N ALA A 386 -28.34 -40.18 15.82
CA ALA A 386 -29.05 -40.82 16.92
C ALA A 386 -30.55 -40.87 16.65
N ILE A 387 -31.13 -39.79 16.12
CA ILE A 387 -32.56 -39.74 15.78
C ILE A 387 -32.88 -40.64 14.58
N LEU A 388 -32.05 -40.62 13.52
CA LEU A 388 -32.15 -41.52 12.37
C LEU A 388 -32.17 -43.00 12.77
N ARG A 389 -31.39 -43.38 13.80
CA ARG A 389 -31.37 -44.75 14.36
C ARG A 389 -32.61 -45.07 15.18
N ALA A 390 -33.25 -44.08 15.80
CA ALA A 390 -34.42 -44.26 16.65
C ALA A 390 -35.76 -44.23 15.88
N SER A 391 -35.85 -43.50 14.75
CA SER A 391 -37.08 -43.39 13.94
C SER A 391 -36.80 -43.19 12.43
N PRO A 392 -36.73 -44.27 11.62
CA PRO A 392 -36.37 -44.19 10.20
C PRO A 392 -37.35 -43.42 9.31
N SER A 393 -38.62 -43.28 9.71
CA SER A 393 -39.68 -42.66 8.91
C SER A 393 -39.71 -41.12 8.99
N TRP A 394 -39.24 -40.52 10.08
CA TRP A 394 -39.21 -39.06 10.28
C TRP A 394 -38.00 -38.37 9.62
N ALA A 395 -36.96 -39.14 9.32
CA ALA A 395 -35.63 -38.59 9.12
C ALA A 395 -35.26 -38.22 7.67
N ARG A 396 -36.07 -38.61 6.67
CA ARG A 396 -35.81 -38.30 5.24
C ARG A 396 -36.10 -36.85 4.84
N SER A 397 -36.83 -36.08 5.66
CA SER A 397 -37.28 -34.73 5.31
C SER A 397 -36.63 -33.60 6.14
N SER A 398 -35.85 -33.89 7.18
CA SER A 398 -35.46 -32.87 8.17
C SER A 398 -33.96 -32.78 8.52
N CYS A 399 -33.09 -33.68 8.04
CA CYS A 399 -31.65 -33.54 8.21
C CYS A 399 -31.00 -32.81 7.01
N PRO A 400 -29.95 -32.00 7.23
CA PRO A 400 -29.27 -31.28 6.16
C PRO A 400 -28.68 -32.26 5.12
N PRO A 401 -28.67 -31.91 3.82
CA PRO A 401 -28.04 -32.73 2.79
C PRO A 401 -26.53 -32.84 3.06
N LEU A 402 -25.99 -34.00 2.70
CA LEU A 402 -24.57 -34.39 2.85
C LEU A 402 -23.60 -33.39 2.21
#